data_AF-A0A496BLL3-F1
#
_entry.id   AF-A0A496BLL3-F1
#
_cell.length_a   1.000
_cell.length_b   1.000
_cell.length_c   1.000
_cell.angle_alpha   90.00
_cell.angle_beta   90.00
_cell.angle_gamma   90.00
#
_symmetry.space_group_name_H-M   'P 1'
#
loop_
_entity.id
_entity.type
_entity.pdbx_description
1 polymer ?
#
loop_
_entity_poly.entity_id
_entity_poly.type
_entity_poly.pdbx_seq_one_letter_code
_entity_poly.pdbx_strand_id
1 'polypeptide(L)'
;MNNLIRKKVILCLLDSGPKSVDEIAGEIGGSLATVKDEFTALVSENICETVSPDEVSQYVVRKDIETFAQLVEEFISNVEEHKQETEHFITSEYYFSRIDNQLVDYVLSRFYLDSFYEDGEDKEGLRRALLASPSALIFALHDDTTFFRELRSSQNRLSASDSTRDMFTEISRLQFQTPILKKLAADMSILTYASLHAKLELQAVKISIQVGLATSREKYVEAMGGKSFNLGTVERGLRAGQLISPVDPMTFSYNGLAWLHLGEFQAALECFDKALNSVEDSTQKAIILNNKGLAFLQFRQYRKAIECFDEGIALDSDDEIPLLRQNKQIAEEYLARATDRDNLTEPTQIRFIQGVPVPFEETLFYEFKEIMGSNPVRSITNDSDEYTVAYLNREGGRIFWGIRDQDRITTGVTLNDRKRNETRRNVTEKLRTIRPSISVEDWQLEFHYVYDLQGGIVEDLWVIELVIPSTRERNIFYTSSNDLFVKTEGGKQTLQGPEATEFILRRLQNDTETD
;
A
#
# COMPACT_ATOMS: atom_id res chain seq x y z
N MET A 1 -36.36 -0.15 -0.79
CA MET A 1 -37.38 -0.49 0.23
C MET A 1 -37.36 -1.97 0.57
N ASN A 2 -37.33 -2.91 -0.41
CA ASN A 2 -37.21 -4.36 -0.15
C ASN A 2 -35.97 -4.79 0.67
N ASN A 3 -34.78 -4.28 0.33
CA ASN A 3 -33.54 -4.67 1.03
C ASN A 3 -33.55 -4.30 2.53
N LEU A 4 -34.19 -3.19 2.91
CA LEU A 4 -34.27 -2.76 4.31
C LEU A 4 -35.23 -3.63 5.15
N ILE A 5 -36.36 -4.05 4.57
CA ILE A 5 -37.32 -4.94 5.26
C ILE A 5 -36.67 -6.30 5.50
N ARG A 6 -36.02 -6.85 4.47
CA ARG A 6 -35.22 -8.07 4.57
C ARG A 6 -34.21 -8.03 5.72
N LYS A 7 -33.36 -6.99 5.77
CA LYS A 7 -32.37 -6.85 6.84
C LYS A 7 -33.01 -6.81 8.22
N LYS A 8 -34.11 -6.08 8.39
CA LYS A 8 -34.85 -6.02 9.66
C LYS A 8 -35.45 -7.37 10.07
N VAL A 9 -36.04 -8.11 9.11
CA VAL A 9 -36.58 -9.46 9.36
C VAL A 9 -35.46 -10.39 9.86
N ILE A 10 -34.32 -10.40 9.16
CA ILE A 10 -33.16 -11.22 9.55
C ILE A 10 -32.69 -10.83 10.95
N LEU A 11 -32.42 -9.55 11.21
CA LEU A 11 -31.92 -9.07 12.51
C LEU A 11 -32.85 -9.46 13.68
N CYS A 12 -34.18 -9.34 13.51
CA CYS A 12 -35.16 -9.78 14.52
C CYS A 12 -35.06 -11.27 14.87
N LEU A 13 -34.69 -12.12 13.89
CA LEU A 13 -34.48 -13.56 14.09
C LEU A 13 -33.12 -13.87 14.73
N LEU A 14 -32.15 -12.96 14.67
CA LEU A 14 -30.82 -13.16 15.29
C LEU A 14 -30.83 -12.90 16.80
N ASP A 15 -31.73 -12.04 17.27
CA ASP A 15 -31.80 -11.58 18.67
C ASP A 15 -32.59 -12.52 19.60
N SER A 16 -33.31 -13.50 19.04
CA SER A 16 -34.31 -14.26 19.78
C SER A 16 -34.58 -15.64 19.18
N GLY A 17 -35.29 -16.50 19.93
CA GLY A 17 -35.66 -17.83 19.47
C GLY A 17 -36.62 -17.85 18.28
N PRO A 18 -37.16 -19.03 17.90
CA PRO A 18 -38.07 -19.17 16.78
C PRO A 18 -39.24 -18.17 16.83
N LYS A 19 -39.47 -17.43 15.74
CA LYS A 19 -40.54 -16.42 15.62
C LYS A 19 -41.48 -16.71 14.46
N SER A 20 -42.74 -16.36 14.65
CA SER A 20 -43.79 -16.39 13.62
C SER A 20 -43.79 -15.12 12.76
N VAL A 21 -44.48 -15.18 11.61
CA VAL A 21 -44.66 -14.02 10.72
C VAL A 21 -45.36 -12.86 11.42
N ASP A 22 -46.38 -13.17 12.24
CA ASP A 22 -47.17 -12.17 12.98
C ASP A 22 -46.30 -11.42 14.01
N GLU A 23 -45.44 -12.13 14.74
CA GLU A 23 -44.53 -11.54 15.73
C GLU A 23 -43.55 -10.56 15.07
N ILE A 24 -42.89 -10.96 13.96
CA ILE A 24 -41.94 -10.09 13.26
C ILE A 24 -42.64 -8.89 12.63
N ALA A 25 -43.80 -9.08 12.00
CA ALA A 25 -44.56 -7.97 11.42
C ALA A 25 -44.92 -6.91 12.48
N GLY A 26 -45.26 -7.36 13.69
CA GLY A 26 -45.48 -6.50 14.85
C GLY A 26 -44.23 -5.73 15.29
N GLU A 27 -43.08 -6.41 15.37
CA GLU A 27 -41.82 -5.80 15.81
C GLU A 27 -41.25 -4.77 14.84
N ILE A 28 -41.27 -5.08 13.53
CA ILE A 28 -40.66 -4.19 12.52
C ILE A 28 -41.64 -3.15 11.95
N GLY A 29 -42.92 -3.21 12.35
CA GLY A 29 -44.00 -2.36 11.86
C GLY A 29 -44.33 -2.57 10.38
N GLY A 30 -44.10 -3.78 9.86
CA GLY A 30 -44.28 -4.16 8.47
C GLY A 30 -45.68 -4.73 8.18
N SER A 31 -46.09 -4.73 6.91
CA SER A 31 -47.34 -5.42 6.52
C SER A 31 -47.14 -6.94 6.59
N LEU A 32 -48.17 -7.67 7.07
CA LEU A 32 -48.11 -9.12 7.18
C LEU A 32 -47.77 -9.81 5.84
N ALA A 33 -48.32 -9.30 4.74
CA ALA A 33 -48.07 -9.82 3.40
C ALA A 33 -46.59 -9.67 3.01
N THR A 34 -46.00 -8.48 3.21
CA THR A 34 -44.61 -8.21 2.87
C THR A 34 -43.64 -9.06 3.69
N VAL A 35 -43.91 -9.22 5.00
CA VAL A 35 -43.06 -10.05 5.87
C VAL A 35 -43.17 -11.52 5.48
N LYS A 36 -44.38 -11.98 5.12
CA LYS A 36 -44.60 -13.36 4.63
C LYS A 36 -43.88 -13.64 3.30
N ASP A 37 -43.91 -12.69 2.38
CA ASP A 37 -43.19 -12.81 1.10
C ASP A 37 -41.68 -12.91 1.34
N GLU A 38 -41.15 -12.09 2.25
CA GLU A 38 -39.72 -12.14 2.61
C GLU A 38 -39.34 -13.46 3.28
N PHE A 39 -40.16 -14.00 4.19
CA PHE A 39 -39.91 -15.33 4.75
C PHE A 39 -39.88 -16.41 3.68
N THR A 40 -40.77 -16.31 2.69
CA THR A 40 -40.79 -17.26 1.57
C THR A 40 -39.49 -17.17 0.77
N ALA A 41 -38.97 -15.95 0.53
CA ALA A 41 -37.68 -15.73 -0.11
C ALA A 41 -36.52 -16.30 0.73
N LEU A 42 -36.43 -15.95 2.02
CA LEU A 42 -35.37 -16.41 2.92
C LEU A 42 -35.33 -17.94 3.09
N VAL A 43 -36.48 -18.60 3.08
CA VAL A 43 -36.55 -20.07 3.06
C VAL A 43 -36.08 -20.63 1.71
N SER A 44 -36.48 -20.01 0.59
CA SER A 44 -36.05 -20.45 -0.75
C SER A 44 -34.55 -20.27 -1.00
N GLU A 45 -33.94 -19.29 -0.35
CA GLU A 45 -32.50 -18.99 -0.40
C GLU A 45 -31.70 -19.82 0.62
N ASN A 46 -32.36 -20.68 1.40
CA ASN A 46 -31.76 -21.47 2.47
C ASN A 46 -31.09 -20.62 3.56
N ILE A 47 -31.62 -19.44 3.87
CA ILE A 47 -31.18 -18.60 4.99
C ILE A 47 -31.98 -18.93 6.26
N CYS A 48 -33.28 -19.19 6.12
CA CYS A 48 -34.16 -19.56 7.23
C CYS A 48 -34.68 -21.00 7.08
N GLU A 49 -34.94 -21.64 8.21
CA GLU A 49 -35.66 -22.91 8.27
C GLU A 49 -36.90 -22.81 9.14
N THR A 50 -37.90 -23.63 8.83
CA THR A 50 -39.14 -23.69 9.59
C THR A 50 -39.00 -24.69 10.73
N VAL A 51 -39.32 -24.26 11.94
CA VAL A 51 -39.33 -25.08 13.15
C VAL A 51 -40.79 -25.21 13.58
N SER A 52 -41.42 -26.38 13.42
CA SER A 52 -42.76 -26.64 13.99
C SER A 52 -42.88 -28.04 14.57
N PRO A 53 -43.42 -28.14 15.79
CA PRO A 53 -44.17 -29.31 16.23
C PRO A 53 -45.70 -29.21 15.99
N ASP A 54 -46.30 -28.01 15.83
CA ASP A 54 -47.77 -27.78 15.76
C ASP A 54 -48.21 -26.57 14.86
N GLU A 55 -49.53 -26.25 14.84
CA GLU A 55 -50.34 -25.40 13.92
C GLU A 55 -49.78 -24.02 13.44
N VAL A 56 -48.74 -23.46 14.07
CA VAL A 56 -48.15 -22.17 13.67
C VAL A 56 -46.68 -22.35 13.27
N SER A 57 -46.34 -21.98 12.03
CA SER A 57 -44.97 -22.00 11.53
C SER A 57 -44.12 -20.93 12.18
N GLN A 58 -43.08 -21.36 12.90
CA GLN A 58 -42.01 -20.50 13.39
C GLN A 58 -40.76 -20.66 12.52
N TYR A 59 -39.95 -19.63 12.49
CA TYR A 59 -38.76 -19.55 11.65
C TYR A 59 -37.53 -19.25 12.50
N VAL A 60 -36.41 -19.82 12.10
CA VAL A 60 -35.08 -19.52 12.64
C VAL A 60 -34.10 -19.33 11.50
N VAL A 61 -33.09 -18.49 11.71
CA VAL A 61 -31.95 -18.41 10.80
C VAL A 61 -31.12 -19.68 10.95
N ARG A 62 -30.78 -20.29 9.81
CA ARG A 62 -29.98 -21.52 9.79
C ARG A 62 -28.60 -21.24 10.36
N LYS A 63 -28.05 -22.27 11.00
CA LYS A 63 -26.80 -22.16 11.78
C LYS A 63 -25.58 -22.70 11.04
N ASP A 64 -25.73 -23.14 9.79
CA ASP A 64 -24.61 -23.57 8.96
C ASP A 64 -23.73 -22.41 8.47
N ILE A 65 -22.51 -22.77 8.07
CA ILE A 65 -21.47 -21.82 7.68
C ILE A 65 -21.82 -21.09 6.38
N GLU A 66 -22.52 -21.75 5.45
CA GLU A 66 -22.93 -21.15 4.18
C GLU A 66 -23.89 -19.98 4.43
N THR A 67 -24.91 -20.21 5.26
CA THR A 67 -25.83 -19.16 5.70
C THR A 67 -25.08 -18.04 6.41
N PHE A 68 -24.17 -18.39 7.34
CA PHE A 68 -23.37 -17.38 8.04
C PHE A 68 -22.53 -16.53 7.08
N ALA A 69 -21.87 -17.14 6.09
CA ALA A 69 -21.06 -16.42 5.10
C ALA A 69 -21.89 -15.46 4.25
N GLN A 70 -23.08 -15.87 3.80
CA GLN A 70 -24.01 -14.99 3.08
C GLN A 70 -24.42 -13.78 3.92
N LEU A 71 -24.74 -14.00 5.20
CA LEU A 71 -25.12 -12.91 6.10
C LEU A 71 -23.94 -11.97 6.41
N VAL A 72 -22.73 -12.51 6.57
CA VAL A 72 -21.53 -11.68 6.72
C VAL A 72 -21.37 -10.78 5.49
N GLU A 73 -21.50 -11.32 4.27
CA GLU A 73 -21.43 -10.52 3.04
C GLU A 73 -22.53 -9.45 2.98
N GLU A 74 -23.78 -9.82 3.26
CA GLU A 74 -24.95 -8.93 3.18
C GLU A 74 -24.88 -7.76 4.18
N PHE A 75 -24.35 -7.99 5.38
CA PHE A 75 -24.33 -7.01 6.47
C PHE A 75 -22.99 -6.27 6.63
N ILE A 76 -21.85 -6.81 6.16
CA ILE A 76 -20.53 -6.22 6.42
C ILE A 76 -19.90 -5.61 5.16
N SER A 77 -20.20 -6.08 3.94
CA SER A 77 -19.49 -5.63 2.72
C SER A 77 -19.67 -4.15 2.35
N ASN A 78 -20.72 -3.47 2.86
CA ASN A 78 -20.95 -2.04 2.60
C ASN A 78 -21.35 -1.28 3.87
N VAL A 79 -20.40 -1.18 4.80
CA VAL A 79 -20.58 -0.57 6.14
C VAL A 79 -21.06 0.88 6.08
N GLU A 80 -20.68 1.64 5.04
CA GLU A 80 -21.01 3.06 4.97
C GLU A 80 -22.51 3.32 4.73
N GLU A 81 -23.17 2.43 3.98
CA GLU A 81 -24.59 2.55 3.63
C GLU A 81 -25.53 2.02 4.73
N HIS A 82 -25.07 1.11 5.59
CA HIS A 82 -25.94 0.32 6.50
C HIS A 82 -25.41 0.22 7.92
N LYS A 83 -24.89 1.33 8.47
CA LYS A 83 -24.19 1.34 9.77
C LYS A 83 -24.97 0.70 10.92
N GLN A 84 -26.27 0.99 11.03
CA GLN A 84 -27.11 0.48 12.13
C GLN A 84 -27.34 -1.03 12.01
N GLU A 85 -27.64 -1.51 10.80
CA GLU A 85 -27.85 -2.93 10.54
C GLU A 85 -26.56 -3.73 10.71
N THR A 86 -25.42 -3.19 10.25
CA THR A 86 -24.10 -3.80 10.47
C THR A 86 -23.80 -3.90 11.96
N GLU A 87 -23.96 -2.81 12.71
CA GLU A 87 -23.71 -2.76 14.16
C GLU A 87 -24.59 -3.78 14.91
N HIS A 88 -25.87 -3.87 14.55
CA HIS A 88 -26.79 -4.86 15.12
C HIS A 88 -26.33 -6.29 14.81
N PHE A 89 -26.02 -6.59 13.54
CA PHE A 89 -25.57 -7.92 13.12
C PHE A 89 -24.34 -8.38 13.90
N ILE A 90 -23.27 -7.57 13.93
CA ILE A 90 -22.00 -7.93 14.57
C ILE A 90 -22.09 -7.98 16.11
N THR A 91 -23.15 -7.43 16.70
CA THR A 91 -23.40 -7.50 18.15
C THR A 91 -24.44 -8.56 18.55
N SER A 92 -25.09 -9.24 17.60
CA SER A 92 -26.10 -10.27 17.84
C SER A 92 -25.54 -11.55 18.45
N GLU A 93 -26.33 -12.28 19.25
CA GLU A 93 -25.92 -13.59 19.81
C GLU A 93 -25.56 -14.60 18.71
N TYR A 94 -26.27 -14.53 17.58
CA TYR A 94 -25.99 -15.34 16.41
C TYR A 94 -24.55 -15.16 15.93
N TYR A 95 -24.08 -13.92 15.73
CA TYR A 95 -22.71 -13.62 15.28
C TYR A 95 -21.65 -14.27 16.17
N PHE A 96 -21.73 -14.07 17.49
CA PHE A 96 -20.80 -14.68 18.44
C PHE A 96 -20.88 -16.20 18.43
N SER A 97 -22.10 -16.76 18.33
CA SER A 97 -22.30 -18.21 18.35
C SER A 97 -21.77 -18.93 17.09
N ARG A 98 -21.64 -18.22 15.97
CA ARG A 98 -21.21 -18.79 14.68
C ARG A 98 -19.70 -18.70 14.47
N ILE A 99 -19.00 -17.84 15.19
CA ILE A 99 -17.53 -17.76 15.16
C ILE A 99 -16.96 -18.74 16.20
N ASP A 100 -17.18 -20.03 15.92
CA ASP A 100 -16.75 -21.16 16.74
C ASP A 100 -15.57 -21.91 16.10
N ASN A 101 -15.18 -23.05 16.69
CA ASN A 101 -14.08 -23.86 16.16
C ASN A 101 -14.42 -24.49 14.79
N GLN A 102 -15.70 -24.76 14.50
CA GLN A 102 -16.09 -25.31 13.20
C GLN A 102 -15.88 -24.29 12.09
N LEU A 103 -16.17 -23.00 12.37
CA LEU A 103 -15.87 -21.92 11.44
C LEU A 103 -14.37 -21.79 11.20
N VAL A 104 -13.56 -21.87 12.25
CA VAL A 104 -12.09 -21.80 12.13
C VAL A 104 -11.57 -22.95 11.26
N ASP A 105 -12.03 -24.17 11.50
CA ASP A 105 -11.65 -25.33 10.69
C ASP A 105 -12.08 -25.15 9.23
N TYR A 106 -13.30 -24.66 8.98
CA TYR A 106 -13.76 -24.34 7.63
C TYR A 106 -12.88 -23.30 6.93
N VAL A 107 -12.53 -22.20 7.61
CA VAL A 107 -11.66 -21.15 7.06
C VAL A 107 -10.30 -21.73 6.73
N LEU A 108 -9.68 -22.47 7.65
CA LEU A 108 -8.39 -23.11 7.40
C LEU A 108 -8.45 -24.08 6.21
N SER A 109 -9.55 -24.84 6.08
CA SER A 109 -9.77 -25.74 4.94
C SER A 109 -9.87 -24.99 3.63
N ARG A 110 -10.58 -23.86 3.63
CA ARG A 110 -10.74 -22.98 2.47
C ARG A 110 -9.39 -22.47 1.96
N PHE A 111 -8.48 -22.16 2.88
CA PHE A 111 -7.10 -21.72 2.59
C PHE A 111 -6.08 -22.86 2.53
N TYR A 112 -6.52 -24.12 2.59
CA TYR A 112 -5.65 -25.30 2.55
C TYR A 112 -4.61 -25.37 3.68
N LEU A 113 -4.95 -24.85 4.87
CA LEU A 113 -4.06 -24.72 6.03
C LEU A 113 -4.34 -25.69 7.19
N ASP A 114 -5.27 -26.63 7.04
CA ASP A 114 -5.72 -27.54 8.12
C ASP A 114 -4.58 -28.29 8.80
N SER A 115 -3.58 -28.70 8.03
CA SER A 115 -2.44 -29.47 8.52
C SER A 115 -1.38 -28.62 9.24
N PHE A 116 -1.53 -27.29 9.24
CA PHE A 116 -0.52 -26.35 9.73
C PHE A 116 -0.93 -25.60 10.99
N TYR A 117 -2.19 -25.75 11.41
CA TYR A 117 -2.71 -25.20 12.65
C TYR A 117 -3.03 -26.36 13.59
N GLU A 118 -2.20 -26.52 14.62
CA GLU A 118 -2.51 -27.45 15.70
C GLU A 118 -3.64 -26.91 16.58
N ASP A 119 -4.45 -27.80 17.15
CA ASP A 119 -5.46 -27.42 18.13
C ASP A 119 -4.80 -26.78 19.35
N GLY A 120 -5.28 -25.60 19.76
CA GLY A 120 -4.70 -24.85 20.86
C GLY A 120 -4.72 -23.34 20.62
N GLU A 121 -3.65 -22.67 21.03
CA GLU A 121 -3.56 -21.20 21.02
C GLU A 121 -3.63 -20.57 19.62
N ASP A 122 -3.16 -21.27 18.58
CA ASP A 122 -3.14 -20.72 17.21
C ASP A 122 -4.55 -20.62 16.62
N LYS A 123 -5.35 -21.68 16.72
CA LYS A 123 -6.77 -21.67 16.31
C LYS A 123 -7.60 -20.74 17.17
N GLU A 124 -7.35 -20.71 18.48
CA GLU A 124 -8.00 -19.80 19.41
C GLU A 124 -7.69 -18.33 19.08
N GLY A 125 -6.44 -18.04 18.74
CA GLY A 125 -5.98 -16.72 18.31
C GLY A 125 -6.64 -16.27 17.02
N LEU A 126 -6.69 -17.15 16.02
CA LEU A 126 -7.43 -16.91 14.78
C LEU A 126 -8.92 -16.67 15.05
N ARG A 127 -9.56 -17.48 15.90
CA ARG A 127 -10.97 -17.30 16.28
C ARG A 127 -11.21 -15.91 16.88
N ARG A 128 -10.34 -15.49 17.81
CA ARG A 128 -10.41 -14.15 18.44
C ARG A 128 -10.22 -13.04 17.41
N ALA A 129 -9.29 -13.19 16.48
CA ALA A 129 -9.06 -12.20 15.43
C ALA A 129 -10.28 -12.06 14.51
N LEU A 130 -10.85 -13.18 14.05
CA LEU A 130 -12.06 -13.18 13.21
C LEU A 130 -13.28 -12.63 13.96
N LEU A 131 -13.41 -12.94 15.25
CA LEU A 131 -14.48 -12.41 16.08
C LEU A 131 -14.39 -10.89 16.26
N ALA A 132 -13.18 -10.37 16.45
CA ALA A 132 -12.91 -8.96 16.71
C ALA A 132 -12.87 -8.06 15.46
N SER A 133 -12.77 -8.66 14.26
CA SER A 133 -12.60 -7.94 12.99
C SER A 133 -13.60 -8.42 11.94
N PRO A 134 -14.72 -7.70 11.76
CA PRO A 134 -15.68 -7.98 10.69
C PRO A 134 -15.03 -7.98 9.30
N SER A 135 -14.05 -7.11 9.05
CA SER A 135 -13.36 -7.06 7.75
C SER A 135 -12.44 -8.28 7.54
N ALA A 136 -11.78 -8.77 8.61
CA ALA A 136 -11.01 -10.01 8.54
C ALA A 136 -11.91 -11.24 8.35
N LEU A 137 -13.11 -11.22 8.94
CA LEU A 137 -14.11 -12.26 8.73
C LEU A 137 -14.60 -12.31 7.28
N ILE A 138 -14.89 -11.17 6.66
CA ILE A 138 -15.18 -11.08 5.22
C ILE A 138 -14.07 -11.71 4.39
N PHE A 139 -12.81 -11.32 4.65
CA PHE A 139 -11.65 -11.90 3.98
C PHE A 139 -11.60 -13.42 4.11
N ALA A 140 -11.75 -13.92 5.34
CA ALA A 140 -11.66 -15.34 5.65
C ALA A 140 -12.77 -16.17 4.94
N LEU A 141 -13.96 -15.61 4.78
CA LEU A 141 -15.11 -16.31 4.19
C LEU A 141 -15.20 -16.18 2.68
N HIS A 142 -14.71 -15.07 2.10
CA HIS A 142 -15.03 -14.72 0.71
C HIS A 142 -13.82 -14.52 -0.21
N ASP A 143 -12.63 -14.24 0.32
CA ASP A 143 -11.49 -13.90 -0.53
C ASP A 143 -11.00 -15.09 -1.39
N ASP A 144 -10.29 -14.78 -2.48
CA ASP A 144 -9.75 -15.77 -3.42
C ASP A 144 -8.70 -16.67 -2.76
N THR A 145 -8.81 -17.97 -3.00
CA THR A 145 -7.90 -18.99 -2.44
C THR A 145 -7.03 -19.65 -3.51
N THR A 146 -6.98 -19.10 -4.73
CA THR A 146 -6.27 -19.66 -5.88
C THR A 146 -4.78 -19.77 -5.59
N PHE A 147 -4.17 -18.74 -4.99
CA PHE A 147 -2.77 -18.75 -4.56
C PHE A 147 -2.45 -19.96 -3.66
N PHE A 148 -3.27 -20.20 -2.63
CA PHE A 148 -3.07 -21.26 -1.65
C PHE A 148 -3.22 -22.66 -2.28
N ARG A 149 -4.20 -22.80 -3.17
CA ARG A 149 -4.41 -24.03 -3.95
C ARG A 149 -3.19 -24.36 -4.82
N GLU A 150 -2.69 -23.38 -5.57
CA GLU A 150 -1.54 -23.54 -6.46
C GLU A 150 -0.28 -23.87 -5.68
N LEU A 151 -0.06 -23.19 -4.55
CA LEU A 151 1.07 -23.41 -3.67
C LEU A 151 1.05 -24.84 -3.08
N ARG A 152 -0.10 -25.30 -2.57
CA ARG A 152 -0.26 -26.69 -2.09
C ARG A 152 -0.07 -27.72 -3.20
N SER A 153 -0.55 -27.44 -4.41
CA SER A 153 -0.33 -28.32 -5.56
C SER A 153 1.16 -28.44 -5.92
N SER A 154 1.91 -27.35 -5.80
CA SER A 154 3.34 -27.29 -6.04
C SER A 154 4.12 -28.05 -4.97
N GLN A 155 3.75 -27.89 -3.69
CA GLN A 155 4.31 -28.67 -2.58
C GLN A 155 4.14 -30.18 -2.78
N ASN A 156 2.95 -30.64 -3.20
CA ASN A 156 2.67 -32.08 -3.41
C ASN A 156 3.45 -32.69 -4.58
N ARG A 157 3.86 -31.89 -5.56
CA ARG A 157 4.63 -32.34 -6.74
C ARG A 157 6.14 -32.42 -6.46
N LEU A 158 6.62 -31.77 -5.39
CA LEU A 158 8.03 -31.77 -5.03
C LEU A 158 8.37 -33.03 -4.23
N SER A 159 9.40 -33.77 -4.65
CA SER A 159 10.15 -34.70 -3.78
C SER A 159 11.04 -33.89 -2.83
N ALA A 160 10.42 -32.98 -2.07
CA ALA A 160 11.11 -32.00 -1.24
C ALA A 160 11.61 -32.62 0.08
N SER A 161 12.77 -32.17 0.53
CA SER A 161 13.24 -32.35 1.90
C SER A 161 12.27 -31.68 2.89
N ASP A 162 12.20 -32.18 4.13
CA ASP A 162 11.30 -31.65 5.17
C ASP A 162 11.48 -30.13 5.35
N SER A 163 12.71 -29.63 5.29
CA SER A 163 13.01 -28.20 5.39
C SER A 163 12.41 -27.32 4.28
N THR A 164 12.19 -27.86 3.08
CA THR A 164 11.57 -27.10 1.98
C THR A 164 10.06 -27.04 2.17
N ARG A 165 9.46 -28.13 2.69
CA ARG A 165 8.04 -28.16 3.05
C ARG A 165 7.74 -27.17 4.18
N ASP A 166 8.57 -27.13 5.22
CA ASP A 166 8.43 -26.17 6.33
C ASP A 166 8.41 -24.72 5.84
N MET A 167 9.30 -24.37 4.89
CA MET A 167 9.37 -23.03 4.32
C MET A 167 8.09 -22.65 3.56
N PHE A 168 7.55 -23.55 2.73
CA PHE A 168 6.31 -23.28 2.00
C PHE A 168 5.09 -23.24 2.92
N THR A 169 5.09 -24.04 3.99
CA THR A 169 4.09 -23.96 5.06
C THR A 169 4.10 -22.58 5.69
N GLU A 170 5.29 -22.07 6.04
CA GLU A 170 5.41 -20.77 6.70
C GLU A 170 4.99 -19.62 5.78
N ILE A 171 5.38 -19.65 4.49
CA ILE A 171 4.88 -18.70 3.49
C ILE A 171 3.34 -18.72 3.44
N SER A 172 2.72 -19.90 3.44
CA SER A 172 1.26 -20.03 3.42
C SER A 172 0.63 -19.42 4.67
N ARG A 173 1.19 -19.68 5.86
CA ARG A 173 0.71 -19.10 7.12
C ARG A 173 0.80 -17.58 7.11
N LEU A 174 1.93 -17.02 6.67
CA LEU A 174 2.15 -15.58 6.62
C LEU A 174 1.23 -14.87 5.62
N GLN A 175 1.05 -15.43 4.42
CA GLN A 175 0.15 -14.88 3.40
C GLN A 175 -1.32 -14.87 3.87
N PHE A 176 -1.71 -15.82 4.71
CA PHE A 176 -3.05 -15.86 5.30
C PHE A 176 -3.21 -14.95 6.53
N GLN A 177 -2.23 -14.94 7.44
CA GLN A 177 -2.32 -14.16 8.69
C GLN A 177 -2.15 -12.65 8.46
N THR A 178 -1.32 -12.23 7.51
CA THR A 178 -1.00 -10.81 7.29
C THR A 178 -2.24 -9.97 6.95
N PRO A 179 -3.11 -10.37 6.00
CA PRO A 179 -4.34 -9.63 5.71
C PRO A 179 -5.28 -9.56 6.91
N ILE A 180 -5.41 -10.64 7.68
CA ILE A 180 -6.25 -10.70 8.89
C ILE A 180 -5.78 -9.67 9.91
N LEU A 181 -4.47 -9.63 10.19
CA LEU A 181 -3.90 -8.70 11.15
C LEU A 181 -4.02 -7.24 10.69
N LYS A 182 -3.80 -6.96 9.40
CA LYS A 182 -3.99 -5.60 8.83
C LYS A 182 -5.45 -5.14 8.96
N LYS A 183 -6.40 -6.02 8.65
CA LYS A 183 -7.84 -5.73 8.75
C LYS A 183 -8.26 -5.52 10.19
N LEU A 184 -7.80 -6.35 11.12
CA LEU A 184 -8.04 -6.16 12.55
C LEU A 184 -7.53 -4.80 13.03
N ALA A 185 -6.33 -4.38 12.61
CA ALA A 185 -5.80 -3.06 12.97
C ALA A 185 -6.63 -1.91 12.37
N ALA A 186 -7.04 -2.02 11.10
CA ALA A 186 -7.85 -1.01 10.44
C ALA A 186 -9.25 -0.90 11.07
N ASP A 187 -9.86 -2.03 11.41
CA ASP A 187 -11.20 -2.12 12.01
C ASP A 187 -11.29 -1.38 13.34
N MET A 188 -10.20 -1.26 14.10
CA MET A 188 -10.15 -0.47 15.34
C MET A 188 -10.44 1.02 15.13
N SER A 189 -10.33 1.52 13.90
CA SER A 189 -10.64 2.92 13.55
C SER A 189 -12.06 3.11 13.01
N ILE A 190 -12.80 2.03 12.76
CA ILE A 190 -14.15 2.06 12.18
C ILE A 190 -15.17 2.24 13.30
N LEU A 191 -15.81 3.42 13.35
CA LEU A 191 -16.76 3.77 14.40
C LEU A 191 -17.95 2.81 14.51
N THR A 192 -18.43 2.26 13.39
CA THR A 192 -19.52 1.27 13.37
C THR A 192 -19.19 0.00 14.16
N TYR A 193 -17.90 -0.34 14.31
CA TYR A 193 -17.47 -1.54 15.02
C TYR A 193 -17.19 -1.30 16.51
N ALA A 194 -17.30 -0.05 16.97
CA ALA A 194 -16.99 0.31 18.35
C ALA A 194 -17.85 -0.45 19.37
N SER A 195 -19.13 -0.72 19.06
CA SER A 195 -20.03 -1.48 19.94
C SER A 195 -19.64 -2.96 20.05
N LEU A 196 -19.16 -3.56 18.97
CA LEU A 196 -18.57 -4.90 19.00
C LEU A 196 -17.33 -4.92 19.89
N HIS A 197 -16.41 -3.95 19.71
CA HIS A 197 -15.20 -3.86 20.52
C HIS A 197 -15.51 -3.63 21.99
N ALA A 198 -16.49 -2.78 22.30
CA ALA A 198 -16.96 -2.58 23.67
C ALA A 198 -17.53 -3.87 24.28
N LYS A 199 -18.35 -4.62 23.53
CA LYS A 199 -18.92 -5.91 23.97
C LYS A 199 -17.85 -6.98 24.18
N LEU A 200 -16.74 -6.91 23.44
CA LEU A 200 -15.55 -7.76 23.60
C LEU A 200 -14.57 -7.25 24.66
N GLU A 201 -14.85 -6.12 25.30
CA GLU A 201 -13.93 -5.43 26.23
C GLU A 201 -12.56 -5.10 25.59
N LEU A 202 -12.54 -4.89 24.27
CA LEU A 202 -11.36 -4.54 23.48
C LEU A 202 -11.03 -3.06 23.61
N GLN A 203 -9.93 -2.76 24.31
CA GLN A 203 -9.45 -1.37 24.48
C GLN A 203 -8.32 -1.02 23.51
N ALA A 204 -7.50 -2.00 23.11
CA ALA A 204 -6.40 -1.84 22.19
C ALA A 204 -6.03 -3.19 21.58
N VAL A 205 -5.46 -3.16 20.38
CA VAL A 205 -4.86 -4.34 19.74
C VAL A 205 -3.35 -4.14 19.70
N LYS A 206 -2.60 -5.09 20.26
CA LYS A 206 -1.14 -5.14 20.16
C LYS A 206 -0.75 -6.24 19.17
N ILE A 207 -0.29 -5.82 17.99
CA ILE A 207 0.26 -6.75 16.99
C ILE A 207 1.79 -6.71 17.14
N SER A 208 2.38 -7.85 17.48
CA SER A 208 3.84 -8.00 17.53
C SER A 208 4.26 -8.91 16.38
N ILE A 209 4.97 -8.36 15.39
CA ILE A 209 5.53 -9.15 14.30
C ILE A 209 7.00 -9.40 14.65
N GLN A 210 7.37 -10.65 14.92
CA GLN A 210 8.77 -11.06 15.01
C GLN A 210 9.24 -11.52 13.62
N VAL A 211 10.34 -10.94 13.14
CA VAL A 211 10.93 -11.25 11.83
C VAL A 211 12.26 -12.00 12.05
N GLY A 212 12.42 -13.18 11.44
CA GLY A 212 13.65 -13.98 11.48
C GLY A 212 14.21 -14.27 10.07
N LEU A 213 15.54 -14.24 9.92
CA LEU A 213 16.29 -14.49 8.67
C LEU A 213 17.08 -15.81 8.74
N ALA A 214 17.33 -16.48 7.60
CA ALA A 214 18.08 -17.75 7.50
C ALA A 214 19.40 -17.62 6.70
N THR A 215 20.46 -18.35 7.10
CA THR A 215 21.64 -18.68 6.27
C THR A 215 21.97 -20.19 6.35
N SER A 216 22.90 -20.65 5.51
CA SER A 216 23.02 -22.04 5.02
C SER A 216 23.64 -23.09 5.96
N ARG A 217 23.90 -22.86 7.26
CA ARG A 217 24.71 -23.81 8.04
C ARG A 217 24.30 -24.30 9.43
N GLU A 218 23.27 -23.80 10.12
CA GLU A 218 22.77 -24.48 11.33
C GLU A 218 21.36 -23.99 11.73
N LYS A 219 20.48 -24.93 12.11
CA LYS A 219 19.09 -24.68 12.57
C LYS A 219 19.08 -24.61 14.10
N TYR A 220 18.66 -23.48 14.66
CA TYR A 220 18.65 -23.27 16.12
C TYR A 220 17.30 -22.96 16.78
N VAL A 221 16.14 -23.15 16.10
CA VAL A 221 14.74 -23.32 16.63
C VAL A 221 13.66 -22.52 15.87
N GLU A 222 12.57 -23.25 15.62
CA GLU A 222 11.12 -23.00 15.42
C GLU A 222 10.54 -21.57 15.23
N ALA A 223 9.78 -21.41 14.14
CA ALA A 223 8.82 -20.33 13.97
C ALA A 223 7.51 -20.71 14.68
N MET A 224 7.13 -19.95 15.71
CA MET A 224 5.74 -19.86 16.14
C MET A 224 5.33 -18.40 16.09
N GLY A 225 4.18 -18.11 15.46
CA GLY A 225 3.44 -16.91 15.82
C GLY A 225 3.24 -16.96 17.33
N GLY A 226 3.83 -16.03 18.07
CA GLY A 226 3.89 -16.11 19.52
C GLY A 226 2.51 -16.34 20.12
N LYS A 227 2.38 -17.48 20.79
CA LYS A 227 1.37 -17.85 21.80
C LYS A 227 1.15 -16.72 22.80
N SER A 228 0.22 -15.80 22.50
CA SER A 228 -0.46 -14.89 23.43
C SER A 228 -1.27 -13.84 22.65
N PHE A 229 -2.48 -14.20 22.22
CA PHE A 229 -3.56 -13.23 22.05
C PHE A 229 -4.07 -12.82 23.43
N ASN A 230 -3.45 -11.81 24.06
CA ASN A 230 -3.99 -11.25 25.29
C ASN A 230 -5.05 -10.18 24.95
N LEU A 231 -6.29 -10.64 24.83
CA LEU A 231 -7.50 -9.84 25.03
C LEU A 231 -7.74 -9.78 26.55
N GLY A 232 -7.16 -8.80 27.24
CA GLY A 232 -7.30 -8.64 28.68
C GLY A 232 -7.06 -7.20 29.13
N THR A 233 -7.81 -6.76 30.15
CA THR A 233 -7.82 -5.40 30.71
C THR A 233 -6.42 -4.98 31.22
N VAL A 234 -5.93 -3.84 30.73
CA VAL A 234 -4.62 -3.29 31.15
C VAL A 234 -4.85 -2.22 32.21
N GLU A 235 -4.64 -2.56 33.48
CA GLU A 235 -4.91 -1.65 34.61
C GLU A 235 -3.90 -0.49 34.75
N ARG A 236 -2.83 -0.44 33.94
CA ARG A 236 -1.96 0.75 33.84
C ARG A 236 -1.45 0.95 32.42
N GLY A 237 -1.80 2.12 31.88
CA GLY A 237 -1.61 2.49 30.48
C GLY A 237 -0.20 2.23 29.95
N LEU A 238 -0.14 1.45 28.89
CA LEU A 238 1.02 1.28 28.01
C LEU A 238 0.69 1.92 26.66
N ARG A 239 1.63 2.70 26.12
CA ARG A 239 1.58 3.18 24.72
C ARG A 239 2.47 2.30 23.85
N ALA A 240 2.13 2.22 22.55
CA ALA A 240 2.99 1.59 21.56
C ALA A 240 4.43 2.16 21.66
N GLY A 241 5.41 1.28 21.86
CA GLY A 241 6.83 1.65 21.97
C GLY A 241 7.46 1.68 23.37
N GLN A 242 6.77 1.28 24.44
CA GLN A 242 7.40 1.27 25.77
C GLN A 242 8.19 -0.04 26.05
N LEU A 243 9.52 0.08 26.17
CA LEU A 243 10.51 -0.98 26.42
C LEU A 243 10.50 -1.50 27.88
N ILE A 244 10.78 -2.79 28.06
CA ILE A 244 11.14 -3.41 29.34
C ILE A 244 12.58 -3.95 29.23
N SER A 245 13.55 -3.25 29.85
CA SER A 245 14.95 -3.69 30.09
C SER A 245 15.87 -3.87 28.87
N PRO A 246 17.22 -3.95 29.04
CA PRO A 246 18.19 -3.41 28.09
C PRO A 246 18.21 -4.22 26.79
N VAL A 247 17.97 -3.52 25.67
CA VAL A 247 17.78 -4.13 24.37
C VAL A 247 19.13 -4.25 23.66
N ASP A 248 19.48 -5.49 23.32
CA ASP A 248 20.57 -5.83 22.41
C ASP A 248 20.49 -4.97 21.13
N PRO A 249 21.58 -4.32 20.70
CA PRO A 249 21.59 -3.44 19.52
C PRO A 249 21.05 -4.12 18.26
N MET A 250 21.25 -5.44 18.12
CA MET A 250 20.74 -6.19 16.98
C MET A 250 19.20 -6.28 16.98
N THR A 251 18.55 -6.25 18.15
CA THR A 251 17.09 -6.17 18.25
C THR A 251 16.53 -4.88 17.65
N PHE A 252 17.21 -3.74 17.84
CA PHE A 252 16.84 -2.50 17.16
C PHE A 252 17.05 -2.61 15.64
N SER A 253 18.14 -3.23 15.19
CA SER A 253 18.39 -3.50 13.76
C SER A 253 17.30 -4.36 13.12
N TYR A 254 16.87 -5.44 13.78
CA TYR A 254 15.81 -6.31 13.28
C TYR A 254 14.45 -5.62 13.23
N ASN A 255 14.12 -4.79 14.23
CA ASN A 255 12.93 -3.94 14.17
C ASN A 255 13.00 -2.96 13.00
N GLY A 256 14.19 -2.41 12.71
CA GLY A 256 14.42 -1.56 11.55
C GLY A 256 14.09 -2.26 10.23
N LEU A 257 14.55 -3.49 10.05
CA LEU A 257 14.22 -4.31 8.88
C LEU A 257 12.73 -4.64 8.79
N ALA A 258 12.07 -4.92 9.92
CA ALA A 258 10.63 -5.17 9.96
C ALA A 258 9.83 -3.96 9.47
N TRP A 259 10.15 -2.75 9.96
CA TRP A 259 9.55 -1.51 9.47
C TRP A 259 9.85 -1.26 8.00
N LEU A 260 11.06 -1.60 7.55
CA LEU A 260 11.45 -1.50 6.14
C LEU A 260 10.58 -2.37 5.23
N HIS A 261 10.31 -3.61 5.64
CA HIS A 261 9.41 -4.52 4.91
C HIS A 261 7.94 -4.08 4.93
N LEU A 262 7.53 -3.31 5.95
CA LEU A 262 6.20 -2.71 6.03
C LEU A 262 6.07 -1.40 5.22
N GLY A 263 7.17 -0.88 4.67
CA GLY A 263 7.19 0.37 3.91
C GLY A 263 7.37 1.63 4.78
N GLU A 264 7.56 1.46 6.10
CA GLU A 264 7.67 2.56 7.06
C GLU A 264 9.13 3.00 7.22
N PHE A 265 9.59 3.83 6.28
CA PHE A 265 10.99 4.22 6.17
C PHE A 265 11.56 4.92 7.41
N GLN A 266 10.82 5.90 7.95
CA GLN A 266 11.31 6.73 9.05
C GLN A 266 11.45 5.91 10.34
N ALA A 267 10.49 5.02 10.62
CA ALA A 267 10.55 4.10 11.74
C ALA A 267 11.71 3.10 11.59
N ALA A 268 11.98 2.65 10.37
CA ALA A 268 13.13 1.80 10.08
C ALA A 268 14.46 2.50 10.40
N LEU A 269 14.63 3.74 9.92
CA LEU A 269 15.84 4.54 10.19
C LEU A 269 16.03 4.83 11.67
N GLU A 270 14.98 5.20 12.39
CA GLU A 270 15.06 5.44 13.85
C GLU A 270 15.50 4.20 14.62
N CYS A 271 15.05 3.02 14.18
CA CYS A 271 15.48 1.75 14.73
C CYS A 271 16.96 1.48 14.44
N PHE A 272 17.44 1.69 13.21
CA PHE A 272 18.86 1.53 12.88
C PHE A 272 19.74 2.55 13.63
N ASP A 273 19.29 3.79 13.82
CA ASP A 273 20.04 4.80 14.57
C ASP A 273 20.13 4.44 16.05
N LYS A 274 19.04 3.93 16.65
CA LYS A 274 19.07 3.41 18.03
C LYS A 274 20.04 2.23 18.14
N ALA A 275 20.03 1.31 17.17
CA ALA A 275 20.97 0.18 17.13
C ALA A 275 22.43 0.67 17.09
N LEU A 276 22.76 1.58 16.17
CA LEU A 276 24.11 2.15 16.01
C LEU A 276 24.60 2.91 17.24
N ASN A 277 23.69 3.54 17.98
CA ASN A 277 24.03 4.26 19.21
C ASN A 277 24.27 3.34 20.42
N SER A 278 23.78 2.10 20.36
CA SER A 278 23.92 1.12 21.45
C SER A 278 24.96 0.03 21.18
N VAL A 279 25.45 -0.10 19.95
CA VAL A 279 26.38 -1.17 19.53
C VAL A 279 27.85 -0.78 19.77
N GLU A 280 28.59 -1.67 20.42
CA GLU A 280 30.04 -1.52 20.63
C GLU A 280 30.87 -2.43 19.71
N ASP A 281 30.32 -3.57 19.29
CA ASP A 281 31.00 -4.54 18.43
C ASP A 281 31.08 -4.06 16.97
N SER A 282 32.28 -4.10 16.39
CA SER A 282 32.55 -3.58 15.04
C SER A 282 31.84 -4.37 13.95
N THR A 283 31.73 -5.69 14.11
CA THR A 283 31.07 -6.58 13.15
C THR A 283 29.56 -6.36 13.16
N GLN A 284 28.95 -6.28 14.35
CA GLN A 284 27.54 -5.93 14.49
C GLN A 284 27.24 -4.52 13.95
N LYS A 285 28.13 -3.56 14.20
CA LYS A 285 28.00 -2.20 13.64
C LYS A 285 28.01 -2.20 12.12
N ALA A 286 28.91 -2.98 11.49
CA ALA A 286 28.96 -3.14 10.04
C ALA A 286 27.66 -3.77 9.48
N ILE A 287 27.10 -4.76 10.16
CA ILE A 287 25.81 -5.38 9.79
C ILE A 287 24.66 -4.37 9.87
N ILE A 288 24.61 -3.56 10.94
CA ILE A 288 23.56 -2.53 11.11
C ILE A 288 23.69 -1.45 10.02
N LEU A 289 24.91 -1.03 9.68
CA LEU A 289 25.18 -0.10 8.57
C LEU A 289 24.75 -0.69 7.23
N ASN A 290 24.98 -1.98 6.97
CA ASN A 290 24.46 -2.65 5.78
C ASN A 290 22.93 -2.59 5.71
N ASN A 291 22.23 -2.86 6.81
CA ASN A 291 20.76 -2.83 6.83
C ASN A 291 20.19 -1.41 6.67
N LYS A 292 20.83 -0.42 7.29
CA LYS A 292 20.50 1.00 7.08
C LYS A 292 20.77 1.44 5.63
N GLY A 293 21.87 0.95 5.03
CA GLY A 293 22.19 1.17 3.62
C GLY A 293 21.14 0.56 2.69
N LEU A 294 20.70 -0.67 2.96
CA LEU A 294 19.59 -1.32 2.25
C LEU A 294 18.28 -0.56 2.41
N ALA A 295 18.04 0.04 3.58
CA ALA A 295 16.89 0.90 3.79
C ALA A 295 16.92 2.12 2.86
N PHE A 296 18.05 2.84 2.84
CA PHE A 296 18.22 3.95 1.91
C PHE A 296 18.13 3.49 0.45
N LEU A 297 18.63 2.31 0.10
CA LEU A 297 18.56 1.74 -1.25
C LEU A 297 17.11 1.46 -1.68
N GLN A 298 16.31 0.81 -0.81
CA GLN A 298 14.89 0.50 -1.06
C GLN A 298 14.06 1.77 -1.22
N PHE A 299 14.40 2.82 -0.46
CA PHE A 299 13.79 4.15 -0.55
C PHE A 299 14.54 5.11 -1.47
N ARG A 300 15.40 4.57 -2.34
CA ARG A 300 16.03 5.25 -3.49
C ARG A 300 16.91 6.45 -3.12
N GLN A 301 17.38 6.53 -1.88
CA GLN A 301 18.39 7.48 -1.41
C GLN A 301 19.80 6.91 -1.63
N TYR A 302 20.17 6.71 -2.89
CA TYR A 302 21.34 5.91 -3.27
C TYR A 302 22.68 6.44 -2.71
N ARG A 303 22.87 7.76 -2.63
CA ARG A 303 24.10 8.34 -2.03
C ARG A 303 24.25 7.98 -0.56
N LYS A 304 23.18 8.10 0.23
CA LYS A 304 23.19 7.73 1.66
C LYS A 304 23.34 6.22 1.85
N ALA A 305 22.80 5.43 0.93
CA ALA A 305 23.02 3.99 0.92
C ALA A 305 24.52 3.67 0.74
N ILE A 306 25.17 4.29 -0.25
CA ILE A 306 26.61 4.17 -0.51
C ILE A 306 27.43 4.60 0.71
N GLU A 307 27.11 5.75 1.33
CA GLU A 307 27.77 6.21 2.56
C GLU A 307 27.71 5.16 3.68
N CYS A 308 26.52 4.58 3.92
CA CYS A 308 26.37 3.52 4.92
C CYS A 308 27.20 2.27 4.58
N PHE A 309 27.26 1.88 3.30
CA PHE A 309 28.07 0.75 2.87
C PHE A 309 29.57 1.03 2.99
N ASP A 310 30.01 2.23 2.66
CA ASP A 310 31.42 2.65 2.81
C ASP A 310 31.85 2.65 4.28
N GLU A 311 31.01 3.18 5.17
CA GLU A 311 31.25 3.11 6.62
C GLU A 311 31.30 1.65 7.11
N GLY A 312 30.42 0.78 6.60
CA GLY A 312 30.42 -0.64 6.93
C GLY A 312 31.67 -1.36 6.45
N ILE A 313 32.11 -1.11 5.21
CA ILE A 313 33.32 -1.71 4.61
C ILE A 313 34.57 -1.31 5.38
N ALA A 314 34.64 -0.06 5.87
CA ALA A 314 35.76 0.40 6.69
C ALA A 314 35.87 -0.35 8.03
N LEU A 315 34.79 -0.93 8.53
CA LEU A 315 34.73 -1.74 9.76
C LEU A 315 34.91 -3.24 9.49
N ASP A 316 34.73 -3.71 8.25
CA ASP A 316 34.88 -5.10 7.81
C ASP A 316 36.29 -5.36 7.25
N SER A 317 37.31 -5.30 8.12
CA SER A 317 38.72 -5.36 7.75
C SER A 317 39.16 -6.70 7.12
N ASP A 318 38.42 -7.78 7.39
CA ASP A 318 38.73 -9.14 6.93
C ASP A 318 37.83 -9.62 5.78
N ASP A 319 36.96 -8.75 5.23
CA ASP A 319 36.01 -9.08 4.15
C ASP A 319 35.04 -10.22 4.53
N GLU A 320 34.63 -10.27 5.79
CA GLU A 320 33.72 -11.28 6.32
C GLU A 320 32.25 -10.99 5.95
N ILE A 321 31.94 -9.77 5.47
CA ILE A 321 30.60 -9.36 5.04
C ILE A 321 30.60 -8.95 3.55
N PRO A 322 30.67 -9.92 2.61
CA PRO A 322 30.70 -9.64 1.17
C PRO A 322 29.51 -8.84 0.64
N LEU A 323 28.37 -8.91 1.36
CA LEU A 323 27.14 -8.22 1.00
C LEU A 323 27.27 -6.69 1.01
N LEU A 324 28.16 -6.12 1.82
CA LEU A 324 28.39 -4.66 1.84
C LEU A 324 28.88 -4.16 0.47
N ARG A 325 29.88 -4.83 -0.10
CA ARG A 325 30.46 -4.49 -1.41
C ARG A 325 29.45 -4.74 -2.54
N GLN A 326 28.68 -5.83 -2.47
CA GLN A 326 27.62 -6.13 -3.45
C GLN A 326 26.50 -5.08 -3.41
N ASN A 327 26.00 -4.75 -2.23
CA ASN A 327 24.92 -3.77 -2.06
C ASN A 327 25.38 -2.36 -2.44
N LYS A 328 26.65 -2.01 -2.16
CA LYS A 328 27.27 -0.78 -2.67
C LYS A 328 27.28 -0.75 -4.20
N GLN A 329 27.77 -1.81 -4.86
CA GLN A 329 27.78 -1.88 -6.32
C GLN A 329 26.36 -1.73 -6.89
N ILE A 330 25.37 -2.40 -6.29
CA ILE A 330 23.95 -2.27 -6.67
C ILE A 330 23.48 -0.82 -6.48
N ALA A 331 23.83 -0.18 -5.37
CA ALA A 331 23.48 1.22 -5.11
C ALA A 331 24.17 2.19 -6.07
N GLU A 332 25.41 1.91 -6.49
CA GLU A 332 26.13 2.67 -7.51
C GLU A 332 25.52 2.47 -8.90
N GLU A 333 25.10 1.26 -9.25
CA GLU A 333 24.39 0.96 -10.49
C GLU A 333 23.02 1.64 -10.52
N TYR A 334 22.26 1.59 -9.41
CA TYR A 334 20.99 2.31 -9.31
C TYR A 334 21.18 3.82 -9.26
N LEU A 335 22.23 4.32 -8.59
CA LEU A 335 22.59 5.73 -8.64
C LEU A 335 22.90 6.10 -10.07
N ALA A 336 23.73 5.35 -10.80
CA ALA A 336 24.04 5.60 -12.20
C ALA A 336 22.80 5.59 -13.12
N ARG A 337 21.86 4.66 -12.90
CA ARG A 337 20.56 4.60 -13.62
C ARG A 337 19.59 5.71 -13.23
N ALA A 338 19.62 6.16 -11.98
CA ALA A 338 18.76 7.25 -11.48
C ALA A 338 19.35 8.63 -11.78
N THR A 339 20.68 8.70 -11.88
CA THR A 339 21.46 9.84 -12.37
C THR A 339 21.79 9.66 -13.84
N ASP A 340 20.95 8.95 -14.60
CA ASP A 340 21.13 8.77 -16.04
C ASP A 340 20.91 10.12 -16.75
N ARG A 341 21.96 10.93 -16.64
CA ARG A 341 22.21 12.19 -17.34
C ARG A 341 22.26 11.94 -18.86
N ASP A 342 22.44 10.69 -19.28
CA ASP A 342 22.60 10.29 -20.68
C ASP A 342 21.33 9.70 -21.31
N ASN A 343 20.26 9.46 -20.54
CA ASN A 343 18.99 8.97 -21.10
C ASN A 343 17.81 9.92 -20.80
N LEU A 344 17.99 11.20 -21.11
CA LEU A 344 16.87 12.14 -21.36
C LEU A 344 16.22 11.92 -22.73
N THR A 345 16.52 10.81 -23.41
CA THR A 345 16.00 10.50 -24.75
C THR A 345 14.80 9.57 -24.75
N GLU A 346 14.56 8.83 -23.66
CA GLU A 346 13.45 7.87 -23.57
C GLU A 346 12.44 8.23 -22.47
N PRO A 347 11.13 8.08 -22.73
CA PRO A 347 10.07 8.32 -21.74
C PRO A 347 10.19 7.47 -20.48
N THR A 348 9.57 7.95 -19.40
CA THR A 348 9.57 7.23 -18.11
C THR A 348 8.80 5.92 -18.21
N GLN A 349 9.44 4.81 -17.82
CA GLN A 349 8.83 3.46 -17.86
C GLN A 349 8.37 2.99 -16.47
N ILE A 350 7.42 3.72 -15.86
CA ILE A 350 6.79 3.30 -14.59
C ILE A 350 5.26 3.27 -14.71
N ARG A 351 4.60 2.54 -13.80
CA ARG A 351 3.15 2.62 -13.63
C ARG A 351 2.81 3.75 -12.68
N PHE A 352 2.01 4.70 -13.15
CA PHE A 352 1.43 5.75 -12.33
C PHE A 352 0.12 5.24 -11.72
N ILE A 353 0.03 5.17 -10.40
CA ILE A 353 -1.13 4.62 -9.69
C ILE A 353 -1.82 5.76 -8.93
N GLN A 354 -3.11 5.97 -9.19
CA GLN A 354 -3.87 7.06 -8.59
C GLN A 354 -3.80 7.00 -7.05
N GLY A 355 -3.47 8.13 -6.42
CA GLY A 355 -3.37 8.22 -4.96
C GLY A 355 -2.08 7.67 -4.37
N VAL A 356 -1.16 7.14 -5.19
CA VAL A 356 0.12 6.57 -4.75
C VAL A 356 1.28 7.52 -5.11
N PRO A 357 2.25 7.74 -4.21
CA PRO A 357 3.42 8.56 -4.50
C PRO A 357 4.34 7.92 -5.55
N VAL A 358 4.87 8.73 -6.47
CA VAL A 358 5.87 8.27 -7.43
C VAL A 358 7.23 8.01 -6.76
N PRO A 359 8.03 7.06 -7.28
CA PRO A 359 9.26 6.61 -6.62
C PRO A 359 10.49 7.50 -6.93
N PHE A 360 10.29 8.73 -7.40
CA PHE A 360 11.35 9.70 -7.68
C PHE A 360 10.96 11.07 -7.13
N GLU A 361 11.97 11.91 -6.91
CA GLU A 361 11.82 13.23 -6.30
C GLU A 361 12.01 14.33 -7.34
N GLU A 362 11.49 15.52 -7.04
CA GLU A 362 11.88 16.70 -7.80
C GLU A 362 13.39 16.93 -7.67
N THR A 363 14.00 17.33 -8.77
CA THR A 363 15.43 17.63 -8.83
C THR A 363 15.67 18.79 -9.78
N LEU A 364 16.93 19.07 -10.08
CA LEU A 364 17.29 19.96 -11.20
C LEU A 364 16.84 19.40 -12.57
N PHE A 365 16.50 18.12 -12.66
CA PHE A 365 16.11 17.44 -13.89
C PHE A 365 14.65 16.99 -13.91
N TYR A 366 13.99 16.92 -12.76
CA TYR A 366 12.59 16.49 -12.63
C TYR A 366 11.76 17.58 -11.97
N GLU A 367 10.63 17.91 -12.56
CA GLU A 367 9.64 18.83 -11.98
C GLU A 367 8.25 18.17 -11.99
N PHE A 368 7.49 18.38 -10.92
CA PHE A 368 6.11 17.96 -10.75
C PHE A 368 5.17 19.16 -10.74
N LYS A 369 4.01 18.98 -11.36
CA LYS A 369 2.91 19.94 -11.32
C LYS A 369 1.57 19.24 -11.16
N GLU A 370 0.85 19.62 -10.11
CA GLU A 370 -0.56 19.30 -9.97
C GLU A 370 -1.37 20.27 -10.83
N ILE A 371 -2.23 19.73 -11.70
CA ILE A 371 -3.11 20.56 -12.52
C ILE A 371 -4.42 20.80 -11.76
N MET A 372 -4.51 21.97 -11.16
CA MET A 372 -5.71 22.44 -10.45
C MET A 372 -6.50 23.39 -11.35
N GLY A 373 -7.77 23.07 -11.65
CA GLY A 373 -8.70 23.98 -12.35
C GLY A 373 -9.43 23.38 -13.55
N SER A 374 -10.33 24.17 -14.15
CA SER A 374 -11.27 23.70 -15.18
C SER A 374 -10.70 23.57 -16.60
N ASN A 375 -9.51 24.14 -16.87
CA ASN A 375 -8.87 24.10 -18.18
C ASN A 375 -7.42 23.55 -18.10
N PRO A 376 -7.26 22.22 -18.00
CA PRO A 376 -5.95 21.60 -17.87
C PRO A 376 -5.03 21.84 -19.09
N VAL A 377 -5.61 21.90 -20.30
CA VAL A 377 -4.87 22.10 -21.55
C VAL A 377 -4.13 23.44 -21.53
N ARG A 378 -4.80 24.51 -21.09
CA ARG A 378 -4.20 25.85 -21.01
C ARG A 378 -3.05 25.90 -20.02
N SER A 379 -3.21 25.30 -18.83
CA SER A 379 -2.17 25.28 -17.81
C SER A 379 -0.91 24.57 -18.31
N ILE A 380 -1.06 23.36 -18.89
CA ILE A 380 0.04 22.60 -19.48
C ILE A 380 0.73 23.41 -20.60
N THR A 381 -0.05 24.05 -21.46
CA THR A 381 0.49 24.85 -22.58
C THR A 381 1.31 26.04 -22.08
N ASN A 382 0.83 26.76 -21.05
CA ASN A 382 1.53 27.92 -20.51
C ASN A 382 2.84 27.55 -19.81
N ASP A 383 2.88 26.41 -19.13
CA ASP A 383 4.09 25.96 -18.44
C ASP A 383 5.14 25.42 -19.42
N SER A 384 4.70 24.88 -20.56
CA SER A 384 5.56 24.10 -21.47
C SER A 384 6.79 24.84 -21.97
N ASP A 385 6.67 26.06 -22.51
CA ASP A 385 7.82 26.80 -23.04
C ASP A 385 8.73 27.33 -21.95
N GLU A 386 8.17 27.77 -20.82
CA GLU A 386 8.96 28.26 -19.69
C GLU A 386 9.87 27.16 -19.12
N TYR A 387 9.34 25.95 -18.92
CA TYR A 387 10.15 24.82 -18.46
C TYR A 387 11.11 24.31 -19.55
N THR A 388 10.68 24.25 -20.81
CA THR A 388 11.59 23.88 -21.90
C THR A 388 12.78 24.84 -21.99
N VAL A 389 12.55 26.15 -21.93
CA VAL A 389 13.63 27.16 -21.89
C VAL A 389 14.51 26.97 -20.64
N ALA A 390 13.90 26.76 -19.48
CA ALA A 390 14.63 26.54 -18.22
C ALA A 390 15.58 25.33 -18.29
N TYR A 391 15.15 24.25 -18.94
CA TYR A 391 15.93 23.01 -19.10
C TYR A 391 16.97 23.11 -20.22
N LEU A 392 16.64 23.73 -21.35
CA LEU A 392 17.59 23.96 -22.47
C LEU A 392 18.76 24.87 -22.05
N ASN A 393 18.49 25.86 -21.19
CA ASN A 393 19.53 26.69 -20.59
C ASN A 393 20.35 25.97 -19.50
N ARG A 394 20.09 24.68 -19.27
CA ARG A 394 20.83 23.81 -18.35
C ARG A 394 21.35 22.59 -19.12
N GLU A 395 20.97 21.40 -18.66
CA GLU A 395 21.43 20.10 -19.15
C GLU A 395 20.22 19.21 -19.50
N GLY A 396 19.11 19.83 -19.92
CA GLY A 396 17.85 19.12 -20.17
C GLY A 396 17.13 18.71 -18.88
N GLY A 397 16.01 18.01 -19.03
CA GLY A 397 15.18 17.55 -17.92
C GLY A 397 13.77 17.14 -18.36
N ARG A 398 12.89 16.92 -17.39
CA ARG A 398 11.53 16.46 -17.59
C ARG A 398 10.57 17.16 -16.63
N ILE A 399 9.39 17.47 -17.13
CA ILE A 399 8.27 17.93 -16.31
C ILE A 399 7.11 16.95 -16.41
N PHE A 400 6.50 16.64 -15.27
CA PHE A 400 5.33 15.80 -15.14
C PHE A 400 4.12 16.62 -14.65
N TRP A 401 3.06 16.60 -15.44
CA TRP A 401 1.75 17.11 -15.02
C TRP A 401 0.85 15.96 -14.56
N GLY A 402 0.20 16.12 -13.41
CA GLY A 402 -0.59 15.07 -12.76
C GLY A 402 0.13 14.39 -11.59
N ILE A 403 1.19 15.00 -11.07
CA ILE A 403 1.87 14.60 -9.85
C ILE A 403 1.86 15.80 -8.90
N ARG A 404 1.40 15.60 -7.67
CA ARG A 404 1.38 16.65 -6.65
C ARG A 404 2.76 16.81 -6.04
N ASP A 405 3.26 18.04 -6.08
CA ASP A 405 4.60 18.42 -5.67
C ASP A 405 4.90 18.02 -4.20
N GLN A 406 4.03 18.40 -3.26
CA GLN A 406 4.26 18.27 -1.81
C GLN A 406 4.48 16.83 -1.32
N ASP A 407 3.77 15.86 -1.88
CA ASP A 407 3.73 14.48 -1.40
C ASP A 407 4.01 13.45 -2.50
N ARG A 408 4.29 13.92 -3.72
CA ARG A 408 4.56 13.11 -4.93
C ARG A 408 3.38 12.24 -5.37
N ILE A 409 2.18 12.48 -4.84
CA ILE A 409 1.02 11.65 -5.14
C ILE A 409 0.61 11.82 -6.60
N THR A 410 0.40 10.69 -7.28
CA THR A 410 -0.18 10.66 -8.62
C THR A 410 -1.65 11.09 -8.55
N THR A 411 -1.93 12.31 -8.96
CA THR A 411 -3.29 12.87 -9.02
C THR A 411 -3.91 12.68 -10.40
N GLY A 412 -3.08 12.65 -11.44
CA GLY A 412 -3.49 12.57 -12.83
C GLY A 412 -4.13 13.86 -13.35
N VAL A 413 -4.34 13.90 -14.66
CA VAL A 413 -5.01 14.99 -15.37
C VAL A 413 -6.10 14.39 -16.25
N THR A 414 -7.34 14.82 -16.03
CA THR A 414 -8.49 14.29 -16.77
C THR A 414 -8.55 14.88 -18.19
N LEU A 415 -8.20 14.06 -19.19
CA LEU A 415 -8.17 14.41 -20.61
C LEU A 415 -8.77 13.29 -21.48
N ASN A 416 -9.92 13.59 -22.07
CA ASN A 416 -10.46 12.78 -23.16
C ASN A 416 -9.64 12.92 -24.44
N ASP A 417 -9.90 12.06 -25.43
CA ASP A 417 -9.15 11.99 -26.69
C ASP A 417 -9.01 13.34 -27.41
N ARG A 418 -10.10 14.13 -27.43
CA ARG A 418 -10.11 15.46 -28.04
C ARG A 418 -9.15 16.40 -27.32
N LYS A 419 -9.22 16.44 -25.98
CA LYS A 419 -8.33 17.28 -25.17
C LYS A 419 -6.87 16.82 -25.26
N ARG A 420 -6.58 15.52 -25.33
CA ARG A 420 -5.20 15.02 -25.53
C ARG A 420 -4.63 15.50 -26.86
N ASN A 421 -5.39 15.40 -27.95
CA ASN A 421 -4.97 15.92 -29.26
C ASN A 421 -4.78 17.43 -29.26
N GLU A 422 -5.66 18.15 -28.55
CA GLU A 422 -5.54 19.60 -28.37
C GLU A 422 -4.27 19.98 -27.58
N THR A 423 -3.96 19.28 -26.47
CA THR A 423 -2.73 19.47 -25.70
C THR A 423 -1.50 19.25 -26.57
N ARG A 424 -1.44 18.15 -27.34
CA ARG A 424 -0.31 17.88 -28.24
C ARG A 424 -0.09 19.02 -29.23
N ARG A 425 -1.15 19.49 -29.88
CA ARG A 425 -1.07 20.60 -30.84
C ARG A 425 -0.62 21.90 -30.16
N ASN A 426 -1.25 22.28 -29.06
CA ASN A 426 -0.98 23.56 -28.40
C ASN A 426 0.45 23.61 -27.82
N VAL A 427 0.92 22.53 -27.19
CA VAL A 427 2.31 22.42 -26.72
C VAL A 427 3.28 22.51 -27.91
N THR A 428 3.03 21.77 -29.00
CA THR A 428 3.86 21.84 -30.22
C THR A 428 3.95 23.27 -30.77
N GLU A 429 2.82 23.96 -30.90
CA GLU A 429 2.76 25.34 -31.39
C GLU A 429 3.51 26.30 -30.46
N LYS A 430 3.38 26.10 -29.14
CA LYS A 430 4.04 26.92 -28.14
C LYS A 430 5.57 26.75 -28.17
N LEU A 431 6.05 25.52 -28.19
CA LEU A 431 7.49 25.20 -28.22
C LEU A 431 8.18 25.69 -29.50
N ARG A 432 7.47 25.72 -30.64
CA ARG A 432 7.98 26.32 -31.89
C ARG A 432 8.29 27.80 -31.81
N THR A 433 7.80 28.50 -30.78
CA THR A 433 8.04 29.94 -30.60
C THR A 433 9.32 30.26 -29.82
N ILE A 434 9.98 29.26 -29.24
CA ILE A 434 11.24 29.40 -28.50
C ILE A 434 12.37 29.87 -29.44
N ARG A 435 13.26 30.70 -28.90
CA ARG A 435 14.39 31.29 -29.64
C ARG A 435 15.72 31.00 -28.96
N PRO A 436 16.76 30.52 -29.69
CA PRO A 436 16.71 30.07 -31.08
C PRO A 436 15.75 28.88 -31.26
N SER A 437 15.30 28.66 -32.49
CA SER A 437 14.32 27.61 -32.79
C SER A 437 14.87 26.23 -32.46
N ILE A 438 14.07 25.43 -31.76
CA ILE A 438 14.38 24.03 -31.43
C ILE A 438 13.77 23.06 -32.44
N SER A 439 14.43 21.92 -32.67
CA SER A 439 13.93 20.83 -33.50
C SER A 439 12.75 20.12 -32.83
N VAL A 440 11.91 19.48 -33.64
CA VAL A 440 10.85 18.58 -33.13
C VAL A 440 11.41 17.29 -32.53
N GLU A 441 12.69 16.99 -32.78
CA GLU A 441 13.41 15.85 -32.18
C GLU A 441 14.03 16.22 -30.83
N ASP A 442 14.08 17.51 -30.47
CA ASP A 442 14.70 18.01 -29.24
C ASP A 442 13.75 17.97 -28.03
N TRP A 443 12.60 17.29 -28.16
CA TRP A 443 11.67 17.06 -27.07
C TRP A 443 10.68 15.94 -27.40
N GLN A 444 10.09 15.34 -26.37
CA GLN A 444 9.04 14.34 -26.50
C GLN A 444 7.92 14.62 -25.51
N LEU A 445 6.67 14.47 -25.92
CA LEU A 445 5.50 14.66 -25.07
C LEU A 445 4.71 13.36 -24.96
N GLU A 446 4.76 12.74 -23.79
CA GLU A 446 4.17 11.45 -23.52
C GLU A 446 2.98 11.51 -22.59
N PHE A 447 2.07 10.57 -22.78
CA PHE A 447 0.83 10.45 -22.02
C PHE A 447 0.78 9.05 -21.42
N HIS A 448 0.98 8.99 -20.11
CA HIS A 448 1.02 7.76 -19.36
C HIS A 448 -0.35 7.44 -18.78
N TYR A 449 -0.77 6.19 -18.92
CA TYR A 449 -1.98 5.70 -18.26
C TYR A 449 -1.84 5.79 -16.74
N VAL A 450 -2.92 6.23 -16.08
CA VAL A 450 -3.05 6.12 -14.63
C VAL A 450 -3.86 4.89 -14.30
N TYR A 451 -3.38 4.12 -13.32
CA TYR A 451 -4.01 2.89 -12.86
C TYR A 451 -4.68 3.08 -11.50
N ASP A 452 -5.73 2.32 -11.22
CA ASP A 452 -6.29 2.18 -9.87
C ASP A 452 -5.44 1.21 -9.02
N LEU A 453 -5.81 1.07 -7.75
CA LEU A 453 -5.11 0.16 -6.82
C LEU A 453 -5.28 -1.32 -7.17
N GLN A 454 -6.24 -1.66 -8.01
CA GLN A 454 -6.53 -3.02 -8.49
C GLN A 454 -5.80 -3.33 -9.80
N GLY A 455 -5.11 -2.35 -10.40
CA GLY A 455 -4.37 -2.47 -11.66
C GLY A 455 -5.22 -2.22 -12.92
N GLY A 456 -6.46 -1.75 -12.77
CA GLY A 456 -7.30 -1.28 -13.87
C GLY A 456 -6.83 0.09 -14.37
N ILE A 457 -7.04 0.39 -15.66
CA ILE A 457 -6.77 1.73 -16.21
C ILE A 457 -7.92 2.65 -15.83
N VAL A 458 -7.60 3.80 -15.23
CA VAL A 458 -8.59 4.83 -14.91
C VAL A 458 -8.90 5.61 -16.19
N GLU A 459 -10.15 5.55 -16.64
CA GLU A 459 -10.58 6.17 -17.89
C GLU A 459 -10.33 7.68 -17.89
N ASP A 460 -9.83 8.20 -19.01
CA ASP A 460 -9.51 9.62 -19.23
C ASP A 460 -8.51 10.24 -18.25
N LEU A 461 -7.84 9.49 -17.37
CA LEU A 461 -6.88 10.01 -16.40
C LEU A 461 -5.43 9.71 -16.83
N TRP A 462 -4.61 10.76 -16.91
CA TRP A 462 -3.27 10.69 -17.49
C TRP A 462 -2.22 11.40 -16.64
N VAL A 463 -0.98 10.91 -16.66
CA VAL A 463 0.20 11.71 -16.32
C VAL A 463 0.85 12.14 -17.64
N ILE A 464 1.07 13.45 -17.81
CA ILE A 464 1.71 13.98 -19.01
C ILE A 464 3.18 14.26 -18.68
N GLU A 465 4.08 13.72 -19.49
CA GLU A 465 5.52 13.92 -19.37
C GLU A 465 6.01 14.71 -20.58
N LEU A 466 6.69 15.83 -20.37
CA LEU A 466 7.48 16.51 -21.41
C LEU A 466 8.96 16.25 -21.11
N VAL A 467 9.63 15.56 -22.03
CA VAL A 467 11.05 15.24 -21.98
C VAL A 467 11.82 16.24 -22.85
N ILE A 468 12.85 16.86 -22.30
CA ILE A 468 13.75 17.79 -22.97
C ILE A 468 15.18 17.23 -22.87
N PRO A 469 15.69 16.55 -23.91
CA PRO A 469 17.08 16.11 -23.99
C PRO A 469 18.07 17.26 -23.77
N SER A 470 19.24 16.92 -23.25
CA SER A 470 20.37 17.85 -23.22
C SER A 470 20.83 18.18 -24.63
N THR A 471 20.96 19.46 -24.97
CA THR A 471 21.47 19.88 -26.28
C THR A 471 23.00 19.89 -26.28
N ARG A 472 23.61 19.38 -27.35
CA ARG A 472 25.06 19.54 -27.58
C ARG A 472 25.43 20.99 -27.87
N GLU A 473 24.50 21.75 -28.45
CA GLU A 473 24.65 23.17 -28.70
C GLU A 473 24.39 23.97 -27.42
N ARG A 474 25.37 24.79 -27.01
CA ARG A 474 25.31 25.64 -25.80
C ARG A 474 24.66 27.00 -26.07
N ASN A 475 23.63 27.03 -26.92
CA ASN A 475 22.84 28.23 -27.16
C ASN A 475 22.17 28.72 -25.86
N ILE A 476 21.80 30.00 -25.86
CA ILE A 476 20.99 30.60 -24.79
C ILE A 476 19.58 30.80 -25.33
N PHE A 477 18.64 30.13 -24.70
CA PHE A 477 17.25 30.03 -25.12
C PHE A 477 16.38 31.03 -24.37
N TYR A 478 15.37 31.54 -25.07
CA TYR A 478 14.39 32.49 -24.58
C TYR A 478 13.00 32.06 -25.02
N THR A 479 12.00 32.41 -24.22
CA THR A 479 10.59 32.31 -24.65
C THR A 479 10.30 33.32 -25.77
N SER A 480 9.12 33.22 -26.38
CA SER A 480 8.66 34.22 -27.36
C SER A 480 8.49 35.63 -26.78
N SER A 481 8.38 35.74 -25.46
CA SER A 481 8.34 37.00 -24.71
C SER A 481 9.72 37.56 -24.37
N ASN A 482 10.81 36.92 -24.83
CA ASN A 482 12.20 37.21 -24.49
C ASN A 482 12.55 36.96 -23.02
N ASP A 483 11.82 36.09 -22.33
CA ASP A 483 12.16 35.72 -20.96
C ASP A 483 13.24 34.64 -20.94
N LEU A 484 14.27 34.87 -20.14
CA LEU A 484 15.33 33.92 -19.86
C LEU A 484 14.99 33.14 -18.59
N PHE A 485 14.72 31.85 -18.73
CA PHE A 485 14.50 30.96 -17.59
C PHE A 485 15.67 30.01 -17.40
N VAL A 486 15.93 29.65 -16.14
CA VAL A 486 16.90 28.63 -15.75
C VAL A 486 16.27 27.76 -14.67
N LYS A 487 16.41 26.44 -14.78
CA LYS A 487 15.97 25.52 -13.73
C LYS A 487 16.93 25.59 -12.53
N THR A 488 16.35 25.65 -11.33
CA THR A 488 17.01 25.63 -10.02
C THR A 488 16.37 24.58 -9.12
N GLU A 489 16.95 24.34 -7.93
CA GLU A 489 16.40 23.41 -6.94
C GLU A 489 15.01 23.83 -6.45
N GLY A 490 14.68 25.13 -6.50
CA GLY A 490 13.35 25.66 -6.15
C GLY A 490 12.38 25.80 -7.31
N GLY A 491 12.66 25.18 -8.47
CA GLY A 491 11.85 25.29 -9.69
C GLY A 491 12.48 26.18 -10.77
N LYS A 492 11.68 26.61 -11.74
CA LYS A 492 12.12 27.57 -12.78
C LYS A 492 12.29 28.97 -12.19
N GLN A 493 13.40 29.63 -12.50
CA GLN A 493 13.66 31.02 -12.12
C GLN A 493 13.88 31.87 -13.38
N THR A 494 13.23 33.02 -13.45
CA THR A 494 13.50 34.03 -14.47
C THR A 494 14.76 34.80 -14.08
N LEU A 495 15.72 34.91 -15.00
CA LEU A 495 16.92 35.72 -14.82
C LEU A 495 16.75 37.06 -15.54
N GLN A 496 17.08 38.16 -14.85
CA GLN A 496 17.05 39.50 -15.43
C GLN A 496 18.27 40.34 -15.03
N GLY A 497 18.59 41.36 -15.83
CA GLY A 497 19.60 42.36 -15.51
C GLY A 497 21.00 41.77 -15.27
N PRO A 498 21.67 42.08 -14.14
CA PRO A 498 23.02 41.59 -13.84
C PRO A 498 23.13 40.06 -13.79
N GLU A 499 22.13 39.37 -13.24
CA GLU A 499 22.14 37.89 -13.10
C GLU A 499 22.11 37.20 -14.46
N ALA A 500 21.28 37.69 -15.38
CA ALA A 500 21.23 37.22 -16.76
C ALA A 500 22.59 37.45 -17.47
N THR A 501 23.20 38.62 -17.25
CA THR A 501 24.50 38.97 -17.84
C THR A 501 25.60 38.02 -17.35
N GLU A 502 25.66 37.76 -16.04
CA GLU A 502 26.63 36.85 -15.45
C GLU A 502 26.43 35.40 -15.93
N PHE A 503 25.18 34.94 -16.00
CA PHE A 503 24.85 33.62 -16.54
C PHE A 503 25.35 33.46 -17.99
N ILE A 504 25.07 34.44 -18.85
CA ILE A 504 25.49 34.45 -20.25
C ILE A 504 27.03 34.42 -20.33
N LEU A 505 27.73 35.26 -19.58
CA LEU A 505 29.19 35.32 -19.58
C LEU A 505 29.84 34.02 -19.13
N ARG A 506 29.33 33.40 -18.07
CA ARG A 506 29.84 32.09 -17.58
C ARG A 506 29.64 30.99 -18.62
N ARG A 507 28.48 30.97 -19.29
CA ARG A 507 28.17 29.96 -20.31
C ARG A 507 29.07 30.10 -21.55
N LEU A 508 29.42 31.34 -21.93
CA LEU A 508 30.36 31.64 -23.02
C LEU A 508 31.84 31.41 -22.65
N GLN A 509 32.27 31.68 -21.41
CA GLN A 509 33.66 31.47 -20.97
C GLN A 509 34.04 29.99 -20.92
N ASN A 510 33.12 29.13 -20.50
CA ASN A 510 33.31 27.68 -20.49
C ASN A 510 33.40 27.06 -21.91
N ASP A 511 33.19 27.84 -22.98
CA ASP A 511 33.45 27.40 -24.37
C ASP A 511 34.91 27.62 -24.77
N THR A 512 35.63 28.58 -24.16
CA THR A 512 37.02 28.89 -24.52
C THR A 512 38.09 27.98 -23.88
N GLU A 513 37.72 27.16 -22.88
CA GLU A 513 38.65 26.24 -22.20
C GLU A 513 38.64 24.81 -22.78
N THR A 514 37.74 24.51 -23.74
CA THR A 514 37.56 23.18 -24.33
C THR A 514 38.02 23.05 -25.79
N ASP A 515 38.64 24.09 -26.36
CA ASP A 515 39.25 24.09 -27.71
C ASP A 515 40.76 23.77 -27.67
#